data_AF-A0A101C6M9-F1
#
_entry.id   AF-A0A101C6M9-F1
#
_cell.length_a   1.000
_cell.length_b   1.000
_cell.length_c   1.000
_cell.angle_alpha   90.00
_cell.angle_beta   90.00
_cell.angle_gamma   90.00
#
_symmetry.space_group_name_H-M   'P 1'
#
loop_
_entity.id
_entity.type
_entity.pdbx_description
1 polymer ?
#
loop_
_entity_poly.entity_id
_entity_poly.type
_entity_poly.pdbx_seq_one_letter_code
_entity_poly.pdbx_strand_id
1 'polypeptide(L)'
;MKKYLLLFVIAVFAMSCSKKVEVKGKIAGSSPLERVEFVEASGVATLPLINLGLDKDGNFAGTFEAPKNGMYVINYAGKQNLIFLKGGQTVNISGSAATFPNEYVVTGDAKNDNDFFQASQKFLSTYGQGLNIQEIMSGDEAKYVKGMQKIEADINRNIDENVKKFNPGKEVVEWKKTDAKVAILNLMVNYEMNKKQTSGNPSFKLGKVFTDYENKLKENNDEMVKTSPFYRQYLLTKMSPDFQKFAEAKSKGKTDISTSELFNDFLKSQKEVSQITKDYLLAFVMAQSDIHPQTPAKTTDKIKKIIEEDIKDAGIKADIKKMQFTINGFKIGDDAPEASLVKADGSAYKLSDNKGKPYVLVFYASWNPYISEGTVPVLKEVVNFYKSKMNFVFVNLDDTKDQFTKTSNAMMKGIQGTNVYADGGLSSDIAKKYGVYGFKLPNFIVVDKNGKIASRSFVNLGDQELITILDKQTGLSAPQVAPQQQMMPQMMDPSAQQPAPQAQEAPQQPAQTK
;
A
#
# COMPACT_ATOMS: atom_id res chain seq x y z
N MET A 1 -23.44 27.46 43.05
CA MET A 1 -23.37 26.05 42.58
C MET A 1 -23.83 25.83 41.14
N LYS A 2 -24.78 26.60 40.57
CA LYS A 2 -25.28 26.38 39.19
C LYS A 2 -24.33 26.79 38.03
N LYS A 3 -23.36 27.68 38.26
CA LYS A 3 -22.39 28.11 37.21
C LYS A 3 -21.19 27.17 37.03
N TYR A 4 -20.85 26.36 38.05
CA TYR A 4 -19.76 25.37 37.96
C TYR A 4 -20.23 24.03 37.38
N LEU A 5 -21.52 23.71 37.49
CA LEU A 5 -22.11 22.52 36.87
C LEU A 5 -22.10 22.62 35.33
N LEU A 6 -22.30 23.83 34.78
CA LEU A 6 -22.29 24.06 33.33
C LEU A 6 -20.88 23.95 32.72
N LEU A 7 -19.84 24.38 33.44
CA LEU A 7 -18.44 24.21 33.03
C LEU A 7 -17.99 22.75 33.10
N PHE A 8 -18.50 21.97 34.05
CA PHE A 8 -18.23 20.54 34.12
C PHE A 8 -18.94 19.74 33.01
N VAL A 9 -20.16 20.15 32.63
CA VAL A 9 -20.89 19.53 31.50
C VAL A 9 -20.26 19.88 30.15
N ILE A 10 -19.67 21.07 29.97
CA ILE A 10 -18.94 21.42 28.74
C ILE A 10 -17.57 20.70 28.66
N ALA A 11 -16.91 20.47 29.80
CA ALA A 11 -15.65 19.72 29.84
C ALA A 11 -15.82 18.22 29.52
N VAL A 12 -16.98 17.63 29.87
CA VAL A 12 -17.26 16.21 29.59
C VAL A 12 -17.68 15.95 28.13
N PHE A 13 -18.19 16.96 27.41
CA PHE A 13 -18.49 16.84 25.97
C PHE A 13 -17.32 17.19 25.04
N ALA A 14 -16.17 17.61 25.58
CA ALA A 14 -14.94 17.87 24.82
C ALA A 14 -13.96 16.68 24.80
N MET A 15 -14.28 15.56 25.47
CA MET A 15 -13.64 14.27 25.15
C MET A 15 -14.32 13.69 23.91
N SER A 16 -14.08 14.34 22.76
CA SER A 16 -14.19 13.63 21.48
C SER A 16 -13.31 12.40 21.62
N CYS A 17 -13.91 11.20 21.66
CA CYS A 17 -13.17 9.94 21.70
C CYS A 17 -12.08 10.02 20.62
N SER A 18 -10.84 10.15 21.05
CA SER A 18 -9.71 10.32 20.14
C SER A 18 -9.73 9.13 19.19
N LYS A 19 -9.86 9.37 17.89
CA LYS A 19 -9.71 8.31 16.86
C LYS A 19 -8.27 7.81 16.74
N LYS A 20 -7.34 8.38 17.53
CA LYS A 20 -5.93 8.01 17.48
C LYS A 20 -5.72 6.65 18.14
N VAL A 21 -5.12 5.74 17.40
CA VAL A 21 -4.55 4.51 17.93
C VAL A 21 -3.17 4.85 18.46
N GLU A 22 -2.89 4.51 19.70
CA GLU A 22 -1.55 4.52 20.28
C GLU A 22 -0.94 3.14 20.08
N VAL A 23 0.22 3.07 19.44
CA VAL A 23 0.97 1.82 19.26
C VAL A 23 2.32 1.96 19.91
N LYS A 24 2.68 0.98 20.72
CA LYS A 24 4.04 0.79 21.22
C LYS A 24 4.43 -0.68 21.14
N GLY A 25 5.71 -0.95 21.12
CA GLY A 25 6.15 -2.33 20.97
C GLY A 25 7.64 -2.52 20.96
N LYS A 26 8.02 -3.79 20.79
CA LYS A 26 9.40 -4.23 20.71
C LYS A 26 9.56 -5.35 19.70
N ILE A 27 10.50 -5.20 18.77
CA ILE A 27 10.94 -6.27 17.87
C ILE A 27 12.35 -6.70 18.29
N ALA A 28 12.47 -7.85 18.93
CA ALA A 28 13.77 -8.36 19.35
C ALA A 28 14.65 -8.72 18.14
N GLY A 29 15.93 -8.33 18.20
CA GLY A 29 16.90 -8.59 17.12
C GLY A 29 16.74 -7.69 15.90
N SER A 30 15.97 -6.60 16.00
CA SER A 30 15.84 -5.62 14.92
C SER A 30 17.06 -4.72 14.77
N SER A 31 17.19 -4.12 13.59
CA SER A 31 18.11 -3.02 13.30
C SER A 31 17.43 -1.65 13.47
N PRO A 32 18.14 -0.60 13.95
CA PRO A 32 17.62 0.78 13.98
C PRO A 32 17.28 1.39 12.61
N LEU A 33 17.72 0.77 11.52
CA LEU A 33 17.35 1.17 10.15
C LEU A 33 16.05 0.52 9.67
N GLU A 34 15.59 -0.54 10.34
CA GLU A 34 14.29 -1.14 10.04
C GLU A 34 13.16 -0.30 10.60
N ARG A 35 11.95 -0.54 10.10
CA ARG A 35 10.78 0.28 10.39
C ARG A 35 9.56 -0.57 10.61
N VAL A 36 8.64 -0.08 11.44
CA VAL A 36 7.27 -0.59 11.57
C VAL A 36 6.32 0.38 10.90
N GLU A 37 5.48 -0.09 9.99
CA GLU A 37 4.54 0.73 9.24
C GLU A 37 3.13 0.14 9.32
N PHE A 38 2.13 1.01 9.43
CA PHE A 38 0.72 0.61 9.39
C PHE A 38 0.02 1.20 8.16
N VAL A 39 -0.74 0.35 7.48
CA VAL A 39 -1.57 0.73 6.32
C VAL A 39 -2.98 0.20 6.56
N GLU A 40 -4.02 0.98 6.27
CA GLU A 40 -5.38 0.45 6.29
C GLU A 40 -5.55 -0.58 5.15
N ALA A 41 -6.12 -1.75 5.42
CA ALA A 41 -6.02 -2.89 4.48
C ALA A 41 -7.19 -2.99 3.49
N SER A 42 -8.31 -2.30 3.74
CA SER A 42 -9.56 -2.50 3.01
C SER A 42 -10.01 -1.33 2.13
N GLY A 43 -9.25 -0.24 2.09
CA GLY A 43 -9.51 0.92 1.24
C GLY A 43 -9.22 0.65 -0.23
N VAL A 44 -9.51 1.64 -1.06
CA VAL A 44 -9.28 1.61 -2.52
C VAL A 44 -7.96 2.26 -2.93
N ALA A 45 -7.41 3.12 -2.07
CA ALA A 45 -6.30 4.00 -2.36
C ALA A 45 -5.49 4.27 -1.08
N THR A 46 -5.02 3.19 -0.44
CA THR A 46 -4.47 3.22 0.91
C THR A 46 -3.01 3.65 0.89
N LEU A 47 -2.66 4.64 1.70
CA LEU A 47 -1.29 5.09 1.94
C LEU A 47 -0.87 4.73 3.36
N PRO A 48 0.44 4.61 3.64
CA PRO A 48 0.92 4.46 5.01
C PRO A 48 0.36 5.51 5.95
N LEU A 49 -0.19 5.07 7.08
CA LEU A 49 -0.76 5.95 8.11
C LEU A 49 0.32 6.45 9.07
N ILE A 50 1.33 5.62 9.32
CA ILE A 50 2.49 5.94 10.14
C ILE A 50 3.66 5.04 9.76
N ASN A 51 4.87 5.57 9.89
CA ASN A 51 6.11 4.86 9.70
C ASN A 51 7.01 5.15 10.90
N LEU A 52 7.37 4.11 11.65
CA LEU A 52 8.02 4.19 12.96
C LEU A 52 9.42 3.59 12.90
N GLY A 53 10.40 4.36 13.37
CA GLY A 53 11.74 3.85 13.65
C GLY A 53 11.78 2.98 14.89
N LEU A 54 12.79 2.13 14.94
CA LEU A 54 13.12 1.34 16.11
C LEU A 54 14.38 1.92 16.78
N ASP A 55 14.39 1.94 18.11
CA ASP A 55 15.60 2.29 18.86
C ASP A 55 16.62 1.12 18.85
N LYS A 56 17.77 1.34 19.48
CA LYS A 56 18.86 0.35 19.58
C LYS A 56 18.44 -0.97 20.28
N ASP A 57 17.38 -0.92 21.09
CA ASP A 57 16.86 -2.06 21.83
C ASP A 57 15.64 -2.68 21.12
N GLY A 58 15.28 -2.16 19.94
CA GLY A 58 14.16 -2.61 19.12
C GLY A 58 12.80 -2.08 19.56
N ASN A 59 12.74 -1.07 20.42
CA ASN A 59 11.47 -0.47 20.83
C ASN A 59 10.99 0.55 19.79
N PHE A 60 9.67 0.65 19.64
CA PHE A 60 9.01 1.65 18.82
C PHE A 60 7.75 2.16 19.52
N ALA A 61 7.38 3.40 19.24
CA ALA A 61 6.15 4.00 19.74
C ALA A 61 5.66 5.10 18.80
N GLY A 62 4.34 5.28 18.71
CA GLY A 62 3.73 6.37 17.98
C GLY A 62 2.21 6.33 18.00
N THR A 63 1.59 7.30 17.33
CA THR A 63 0.14 7.42 17.27
C THR A 63 -0.31 7.77 15.86
N PHE A 64 -1.39 7.16 15.38
CA PHE A 64 -1.99 7.50 14.10
C PHE A 64 -3.51 7.50 14.17
N GLU A 65 -4.15 8.25 13.28
CA GLU A 65 -5.61 8.25 13.18
C GLU A 65 -6.06 7.05 12.36
N ALA A 66 -6.82 6.16 12.99
CA ALA A 66 -7.49 5.06 12.32
C ALA A 66 -8.67 5.62 11.51
N PRO A 67 -8.67 5.55 10.16
CA PRO A 67 -9.78 6.06 9.36
C PRO A 67 -11.10 5.30 9.64
N LYS A 68 -11.00 4.00 9.98
CA LYS A 68 -12.14 3.15 10.36
C LYS A 68 -11.70 1.96 11.21
N ASN A 69 -12.64 1.36 11.94
CA ASN A 69 -12.40 0.06 12.57
C ASN A 69 -12.26 -1.00 11.47
N GLY A 70 -11.28 -1.89 11.58
CA GLY A 70 -11.07 -2.91 10.56
C GLY A 70 -9.67 -3.51 10.55
N MET A 71 -9.33 -4.13 9.42
CA MET A 71 -8.01 -4.70 9.21
C MET A 71 -7.00 -3.65 8.76
N TYR A 72 -5.81 -3.76 9.31
CA TYR A 72 -4.63 -3.00 8.95
C TYR A 72 -3.51 -3.97 8.58
N VAL A 73 -2.67 -3.57 7.65
CA VAL A 73 -1.39 -4.22 7.41
C VAL A 73 -0.40 -3.66 8.42
N ILE A 74 0.24 -4.54 9.18
CA ILE A 74 1.48 -4.23 9.89
C ILE A 74 2.66 -4.73 9.05
N ASN A 75 3.52 -3.80 8.68
CA ASN A 75 4.74 -4.07 7.93
C ASN A 75 5.94 -3.87 8.85
N TYR A 76 6.85 -4.84 8.88
CA TYR A 76 8.16 -4.70 9.48
C TYR A 76 9.22 -5.22 8.50
N ALA A 77 10.16 -4.34 8.12
CA ALA A 77 11.26 -4.66 7.19
C ALA A 77 10.80 -5.35 5.89
N GLY A 78 9.66 -4.92 5.33
CA GLY A 78 9.08 -5.49 4.10
C GLY A 78 8.23 -6.74 4.31
N LYS A 79 8.26 -7.34 5.51
CA LYS A 79 7.42 -8.47 5.89
C LYS A 79 6.08 -7.95 6.41
N GLN A 80 4.97 -8.58 6.01
CA GLN A 80 3.63 -8.06 6.29
C GLN A 80 2.74 -9.10 6.96
N ASN A 81 1.90 -8.64 7.89
CA ASN A 81 0.74 -9.39 8.37
C ASN A 81 -0.47 -8.47 8.52
N LEU A 82 -1.63 -9.05 8.79
CA LEU A 82 -2.83 -8.32 9.14
C LEU A 82 -3.04 -8.25 10.66
N ILE A 83 -3.55 -7.12 11.11
CA ILE A 83 -3.94 -6.85 12.50
C ILE A 83 -5.29 -6.12 12.51
N PHE A 84 -6.20 -6.49 13.40
CA PHE A 84 -7.48 -5.79 13.56
C PHE A 84 -7.34 -4.65 14.57
N LEU A 85 -7.72 -3.43 14.19
CA LEU A 85 -7.62 -2.24 15.03
C LEU A 85 -8.91 -1.42 15.02
N LYS A 86 -9.17 -0.73 16.14
CA LYS A 86 -10.26 0.23 16.33
C LYS A 86 -9.70 1.59 16.74
N GLY A 87 -10.38 2.66 16.35
CA GLY A 87 -10.01 4.01 16.78
C GLY A 87 -10.00 4.14 18.30
N GLY A 88 -8.99 4.83 18.85
CA GLY A 88 -8.87 5.08 20.29
C GLY A 88 -8.23 3.95 21.10
N GLN A 89 -7.76 2.87 20.46
CA GLN A 89 -7.09 1.77 21.15
C GLN A 89 -5.64 2.10 21.54
N THR A 90 -5.23 1.57 22.69
CA THR A 90 -3.82 1.42 23.08
C THR A 90 -3.37 -0.01 22.76
N VAL A 91 -2.37 -0.13 21.88
CA VAL A 91 -1.93 -1.39 21.31
C VAL A 91 -0.45 -1.61 21.63
N ASN A 92 -0.16 -2.80 22.16
CA ASN A 92 1.20 -3.22 22.47
C ASN A 92 1.57 -4.40 21.56
N ILE A 93 2.70 -4.32 20.86
CA ILE A 93 3.13 -5.37 19.92
C ILE A 93 4.52 -5.85 20.30
N SER A 94 4.69 -7.15 20.49
CA SER A 94 5.98 -7.76 20.77
C SER A 94 6.26 -8.92 19.82
N GLY A 95 7.46 -8.98 19.24
CA GLY A 95 7.87 -10.05 18.35
C GLY A 95 9.39 -10.13 18.21
N SER A 96 9.87 -10.93 17.26
CA SER A 96 11.29 -10.98 16.88
C SER A 96 11.47 -10.78 15.39
N ALA A 97 12.61 -10.22 14.98
CA ALA A 97 12.95 -10.02 13.58
C ALA A 97 12.97 -11.34 12.78
N ALA A 98 13.38 -12.42 13.46
CA ALA A 98 13.53 -13.75 12.88
C ALA A 98 12.18 -14.40 12.56
N THR A 99 11.17 -14.20 13.42
CA THR A 99 9.88 -14.89 13.33
C THR A 99 8.75 -14.02 12.79
N PHE A 100 8.91 -12.69 12.76
CA PHE A 100 7.98 -11.80 12.07
C PHE A 100 7.97 -12.12 10.56
N PRO A 101 6.80 -12.13 9.88
CA PRO A 101 5.46 -11.75 10.35
C PRO A 101 4.65 -12.89 10.97
N ASN A 102 5.19 -14.11 10.99
CA ASN A 102 4.45 -15.32 11.35
C ASN A 102 4.13 -15.39 12.85
N GLU A 103 5.02 -14.88 13.70
CA GLU A 103 4.84 -14.88 15.15
C GLU A 103 5.07 -13.49 15.74
N TYR A 104 4.02 -12.92 16.29
CA TYR A 104 4.06 -11.73 17.14
C TYR A 104 2.85 -11.75 18.08
N VAL A 105 2.95 -11.03 19.19
CA VAL A 105 1.92 -10.96 20.22
C VAL A 105 1.35 -9.56 20.25
N VAL A 106 0.02 -9.47 20.28
CA VAL A 106 -0.72 -8.23 20.47
C VAL A 106 -1.32 -8.22 21.86
N THR A 107 -1.07 -7.15 22.63
CA THR A 107 -1.68 -6.91 23.94
C THR A 107 -2.24 -5.49 24.04
N GLY A 108 -2.86 -5.14 25.17
CA GLY A 108 -3.65 -3.91 25.30
C GLY A 108 -5.09 -4.09 24.82
N ASP A 109 -5.72 -3.00 24.38
CA ASP A 109 -7.16 -2.97 24.05
C ASP A 109 -7.51 -3.84 22.85
N ALA A 110 -6.54 -4.08 21.96
CA ALA A 110 -6.71 -4.89 20.74
C ALA A 110 -6.47 -6.39 20.95
N LYS A 111 -6.14 -6.84 22.17
CA LYS A 111 -5.75 -8.23 22.46
C LYS A 111 -6.81 -9.25 22.02
N ASN A 112 -8.03 -9.12 22.55
CA ASN A 112 -9.08 -10.12 22.34
C ASN A 112 -9.49 -10.22 20.87
N ASP A 113 -9.57 -9.08 20.18
CA ASP A 113 -9.89 -9.04 18.74
C ASP A 113 -8.83 -9.77 17.92
N ASN A 114 -7.55 -9.57 18.24
CA ASN A 114 -6.44 -10.17 17.50
C ASN A 114 -6.19 -11.63 17.87
N ASP A 115 -6.38 -12.03 19.12
CA ASP A 115 -6.33 -13.44 19.51
C ASP A 115 -7.41 -14.25 18.78
N PHE A 116 -8.63 -13.70 18.71
CA PHE A 116 -9.73 -14.27 17.91
C PHE A 116 -9.36 -14.37 16.43
N PHE A 117 -8.83 -13.28 15.84
CA PHE A 117 -8.44 -13.25 14.44
C PHE A 117 -7.37 -14.31 14.14
N GLN A 118 -6.28 -14.34 14.90
CA GLN A 118 -5.17 -15.28 14.69
C GLN A 118 -5.61 -16.75 14.85
N ALA A 119 -6.45 -17.06 15.85
CA ALA A 119 -7.00 -18.40 16.00
C ALA A 119 -7.88 -18.82 14.81
N SER A 120 -8.68 -17.89 14.29
CA SER A 120 -9.52 -18.13 13.12
C SER A 120 -8.69 -18.31 11.85
N GLN A 121 -7.62 -17.53 11.66
CA GLN A 121 -6.68 -17.69 10.53
C GLN A 121 -5.97 -19.04 10.58
N LYS A 122 -5.51 -19.47 11.77
CA LYS A 122 -4.87 -20.77 11.95
C LYS A 122 -5.81 -21.91 11.58
N PHE A 123 -7.07 -21.85 12.02
CA PHE A 123 -8.08 -22.83 11.64
C PHE A 123 -8.26 -22.89 10.11
N LEU A 124 -8.42 -21.74 9.45
CA LEU A 124 -8.60 -21.71 7.99
C LEU A 124 -7.41 -22.30 7.23
N SER A 125 -6.19 -22.03 7.67
CA SER A 125 -4.99 -22.62 7.07
C SER A 125 -5.00 -24.14 7.17
N THR A 126 -5.26 -24.70 8.36
CA THR A 126 -5.33 -26.16 8.56
C THR A 126 -6.53 -26.78 7.84
N TYR A 127 -7.70 -26.15 7.90
CA TYR A 127 -8.90 -26.63 7.25
C TYR A 127 -8.71 -26.68 5.73
N GLY A 128 -8.16 -25.63 5.14
CA GLY A 128 -7.87 -25.55 3.70
C GLY A 128 -6.92 -26.65 3.22
N GLN A 129 -5.91 -27.02 4.00
CA GLN A 129 -5.00 -28.13 3.67
C GLN A 129 -5.71 -29.49 3.61
N GLY A 130 -6.81 -29.66 4.36
CA GLY A 130 -7.62 -30.88 4.36
C GLY A 130 -8.70 -30.93 3.28
N LEU A 131 -8.92 -29.85 2.52
CA LEU A 131 -9.96 -29.80 1.49
C LEU A 131 -9.48 -30.39 0.17
N ASN A 132 -10.26 -31.30 -0.40
CA ASN A 132 -10.09 -31.73 -1.79
C ASN A 132 -10.82 -30.77 -2.75
N ILE A 133 -10.20 -29.61 -3.01
CA ILE A 133 -10.78 -28.57 -3.88
C ILE A 133 -11.03 -29.10 -5.29
N GLN A 134 -10.15 -29.96 -5.81
CA GLN A 134 -10.30 -30.51 -7.17
C GLN A 134 -11.56 -31.38 -7.28
N GLU A 135 -11.80 -32.25 -6.30
CA GLU A 135 -13.02 -33.06 -6.25
C GLU A 135 -14.27 -32.19 -6.18
N ILE A 136 -14.27 -31.18 -5.29
CA ILE A 136 -15.39 -30.24 -5.17
C ILE A 136 -15.64 -29.55 -6.53
N MET A 137 -14.61 -28.99 -7.16
CA MET A 137 -14.68 -28.27 -8.43
C MET A 137 -15.12 -29.14 -9.62
N SER A 138 -14.84 -30.44 -9.58
CA SER A 138 -15.26 -31.39 -10.62
C SER A 138 -16.72 -31.82 -10.51
N GLY A 139 -17.35 -31.61 -9.35
CA GLY A 139 -18.75 -31.96 -9.10
C GLY A 139 -19.74 -31.28 -10.06
N ASP A 140 -20.96 -31.83 -10.08
CA ASP A 140 -22.12 -31.13 -10.64
C ASP A 140 -22.53 -29.94 -9.74
N GLU A 141 -23.41 -29.08 -10.26
CA GLU A 141 -23.81 -27.85 -9.58
C GLU A 141 -24.34 -28.09 -8.15
N ALA A 142 -25.19 -29.11 -7.96
CA ALA A 142 -25.78 -29.39 -6.66
C ALA A 142 -24.74 -29.91 -5.67
N LYS A 143 -23.82 -30.78 -6.11
CA LYS A 143 -22.71 -31.27 -5.28
C LYS A 143 -21.75 -30.13 -4.91
N TYR A 144 -21.41 -29.28 -5.88
CA TYR A 144 -20.55 -28.13 -5.66
C TYR A 144 -21.12 -27.17 -4.61
N VAL A 145 -22.40 -26.78 -4.75
CA VAL A 145 -23.09 -25.89 -3.81
C VAL A 145 -23.16 -26.50 -2.41
N LYS A 146 -23.45 -27.80 -2.30
CA LYS A 146 -23.41 -28.51 -1.00
C LYS A 146 -22.01 -28.48 -0.37
N GLY A 147 -20.96 -28.64 -1.16
CA GLY A 147 -19.58 -28.48 -0.71
C GLY A 147 -19.30 -27.09 -0.15
N MET A 148 -19.72 -26.04 -0.86
CA MET A 148 -19.55 -24.65 -0.40
C MET A 148 -20.35 -24.36 0.87
N GLN A 149 -21.59 -24.87 0.99
CA GLN A 149 -22.40 -24.73 2.20
C GLN A 149 -21.77 -25.44 3.40
N LYS A 150 -21.14 -26.60 3.18
CA LYS A 150 -20.40 -27.31 4.23
C LYS A 150 -19.20 -26.50 4.70
N ILE A 151 -18.43 -25.93 3.76
CA ILE A 151 -17.29 -25.05 4.07
C ILE A 151 -17.78 -23.84 4.87
N GLU A 152 -18.86 -23.17 4.43
CA GLU A 152 -19.45 -22.05 5.17
C GLU A 152 -19.82 -22.42 6.61
N ALA A 153 -20.49 -23.57 6.79
CA ALA A 153 -20.94 -24.04 8.10
C ALA A 153 -19.77 -24.38 9.02
N ASP A 154 -18.73 -25.04 8.51
CA ASP A 154 -17.54 -25.41 9.29
C ASP A 154 -16.75 -24.18 9.73
N ILE A 155 -16.60 -23.18 8.84
CA ILE A 155 -15.94 -21.90 9.18
C ILE A 155 -16.77 -21.12 10.22
N ASN A 156 -18.09 -21.01 10.04
CA ASN A 156 -18.95 -20.30 10.98
C ASN A 156 -18.97 -20.96 12.37
N ARG A 157 -18.94 -22.31 12.44
CA ARG A 157 -18.81 -23.03 13.70
C ARG A 157 -17.52 -22.65 14.42
N ASN A 158 -16.39 -22.64 13.70
CA ASN A 158 -15.10 -22.23 14.28
C ASN A 158 -15.12 -20.77 14.77
N ILE A 159 -15.73 -19.87 13.99
CA ILE A 159 -15.91 -18.47 14.40
C ILE A 159 -16.68 -18.40 15.72
N ASP A 160 -17.83 -19.06 15.83
CA ASP A 160 -18.67 -19.00 17.03
C ASP A 160 -17.99 -19.65 18.26
N GLU A 161 -17.19 -20.70 18.06
CA GLU A 161 -16.33 -21.29 19.11
C GLU A 161 -15.24 -20.31 19.57
N ASN A 162 -14.56 -19.64 18.64
CA ASN A 162 -13.54 -18.65 18.95
C ASN A 162 -14.14 -17.40 19.62
N VAL A 163 -15.37 -17.01 19.27
CA VAL A 163 -16.09 -15.91 19.97
C VAL A 163 -16.25 -16.24 21.45
N LYS A 164 -16.68 -17.46 21.79
CA LYS A 164 -16.82 -17.91 23.19
C LYS A 164 -15.47 -17.94 23.91
N LYS A 165 -14.41 -18.32 23.22
CA LYS A 165 -13.06 -18.48 23.80
C LYS A 165 -12.36 -17.14 24.07
N PHE A 166 -12.46 -16.20 23.14
CA PHE A 166 -11.67 -14.97 23.17
C PHE A 166 -12.46 -13.71 23.51
N ASN A 167 -13.80 -13.77 23.48
CA ASN A 167 -14.69 -12.62 23.70
C ASN A 167 -14.27 -11.36 22.90
N PRO A 168 -14.16 -11.47 21.56
CA PRO A 168 -13.82 -10.35 20.69
C PRO A 168 -14.98 -9.34 20.58
N GLY A 169 -14.68 -8.14 20.08
CA GLY A 169 -15.70 -7.18 19.69
C GLY A 169 -16.51 -7.64 18.48
N LYS A 170 -17.71 -7.07 18.33
CA LYS A 170 -18.65 -7.47 17.25
C LYS A 170 -18.08 -7.21 15.87
N GLU A 171 -17.33 -6.13 15.70
CA GLU A 171 -16.84 -5.67 14.41
C GLU A 171 -15.85 -6.65 13.76
N VAL A 172 -14.94 -7.26 14.54
CA VAL A 172 -14.01 -8.27 14.00
C VAL A 172 -14.72 -9.59 13.68
N VAL A 173 -15.78 -9.92 14.42
CA VAL A 173 -16.61 -11.11 14.16
C VAL A 173 -17.41 -10.92 12.87
N GLU A 174 -18.04 -9.76 12.69
CA GLU A 174 -18.77 -9.41 11.47
C GLU A 174 -17.84 -9.34 10.26
N TRP A 175 -16.65 -8.75 10.43
CA TRP A 175 -15.60 -8.77 9.42
C TRP A 175 -15.23 -10.21 9.04
N LYS A 176 -15.02 -11.09 10.02
CA LYS A 176 -14.61 -12.47 9.75
C LYS A 176 -15.70 -13.30 9.07
N LYS A 177 -16.97 -13.08 9.43
CA LYS A 177 -18.11 -13.71 8.75
C LYS A 177 -18.22 -13.21 7.30
N THR A 178 -17.95 -11.92 7.06
CA THR A 178 -17.89 -11.36 5.72
C THR A 178 -16.74 -11.95 4.91
N ASP A 179 -15.55 -12.02 5.48
CA ASP A 179 -14.36 -12.63 4.87
C ASP A 179 -14.62 -14.09 4.44
N ALA A 180 -15.28 -14.89 5.28
CA ALA A 180 -15.68 -16.25 4.95
C ALA A 180 -16.64 -16.32 3.74
N LYS A 181 -17.69 -15.48 3.72
CA LYS A 181 -18.63 -15.40 2.59
C LYS A 181 -17.91 -15.00 1.29
N VAL A 182 -17.01 -14.03 1.37
CA VAL A 182 -16.25 -13.53 0.21
C VAL A 182 -15.27 -14.58 -0.32
N ALA A 183 -14.61 -15.34 0.56
CA ALA A 183 -13.76 -16.45 0.14
C ALA A 183 -14.55 -17.50 -0.64
N ILE A 184 -15.76 -17.83 -0.18
CA ILE A 184 -16.65 -18.77 -0.87
C ILE A 184 -17.12 -18.19 -2.22
N LEU A 185 -17.51 -16.92 -2.28
CA LEU A 185 -17.89 -16.26 -3.53
C LEU A 185 -16.75 -16.29 -4.57
N ASN A 186 -15.51 -16.12 -4.14
CA ASN A 186 -14.34 -16.23 -5.02
C ASN A 186 -14.13 -17.67 -5.55
N LEU A 187 -14.39 -18.69 -4.73
CA LEU A 187 -14.40 -20.08 -5.22
C LEU A 187 -15.54 -20.30 -6.22
N MET A 188 -16.74 -19.78 -5.92
CA MET A 188 -17.93 -19.92 -6.77
C MET A 188 -17.72 -19.28 -8.15
N VAL A 189 -17.18 -18.06 -8.24
CA VAL A 189 -16.91 -17.44 -9.55
C VAL A 189 -15.88 -18.24 -10.35
N ASN A 190 -14.86 -18.81 -9.70
CA ASN A 190 -13.89 -19.67 -10.39
C ASN A 190 -14.53 -20.93 -10.97
N TYR A 191 -15.47 -21.55 -10.24
CA TYR A 191 -16.24 -22.68 -10.73
C TYR A 191 -17.11 -22.30 -11.94
N GLU A 192 -17.81 -21.17 -11.87
CA GLU A 192 -18.61 -20.67 -12.99
C GLU A 192 -17.76 -20.40 -14.23
N MET A 193 -16.62 -19.71 -14.07
CA MET A 193 -15.71 -19.40 -15.16
C MET A 193 -15.13 -20.69 -15.78
N ASN A 194 -14.77 -21.68 -14.97
CA ASN A 194 -14.31 -22.97 -15.45
C ASN A 194 -15.40 -23.70 -16.25
N LYS A 195 -16.63 -23.80 -15.72
CA LYS A 195 -17.74 -24.46 -16.44
C LYS A 195 -18.05 -23.74 -17.75
N LYS A 196 -18.09 -22.40 -17.75
CA LYS A 196 -18.26 -21.59 -18.96
C LYS A 196 -17.18 -21.90 -20.00
N GLN A 197 -15.91 -21.91 -19.61
CA GLN A 197 -14.80 -22.25 -20.51
C GLN A 197 -14.92 -23.67 -21.06
N THR A 198 -15.16 -24.67 -20.22
CA THR A 198 -15.28 -26.08 -20.64
C THR A 198 -16.49 -26.34 -21.52
N SER A 199 -17.58 -25.58 -21.37
CA SER A 199 -18.77 -25.71 -22.20
C SER A 199 -18.57 -25.23 -23.64
N GLY A 200 -17.55 -24.40 -23.89
CA GLY A 200 -17.37 -23.70 -25.17
C GLY A 200 -18.49 -22.71 -25.53
N ASN A 201 -19.46 -22.47 -24.63
CA ASN A 201 -20.61 -21.61 -24.86
C ASN A 201 -20.46 -20.28 -24.12
N PRO A 202 -20.25 -19.15 -24.82
CA PRO A 202 -20.16 -17.83 -24.20
C PRO A 202 -21.42 -17.39 -23.44
N SER A 203 -22.57 -18.00 -23.74
CA SER A 203 -23.86 -17.76 -23.10
C SER A 203 -24.20 -18.77 -22.00
N PHE A 204 -23.25 -19.62 -21.59
CA PHE A 204 -23.44 -20.56 -20.49
C PHE A 204 -23.85 -19.83 -19.20
N LYS A 205 -24.82 -20.41 -18.49
CA LYS A 205 -25.29 -19.94 -17.19
C LYS A 205 -25.47 -21.13 -16.26
N LEU A 206 -25.14 -20.93 -14.99
CA LEU A 206 -25.45 -21.90 -13.93
C LEU A 206 -26.93 -21.84 -13.55
N GLY A 207 -27.42 -22.94 -12.98
CA GLY A 207 -28.80 -23.11 -12.57
C GLY A 207 -29.18 -22.36 -11.29
N LYS A 208 -30.42 -22.63 -10.85
CA LYS A 208 -31.05 -21.96 -9.71
C LYS A 208 -30.37 -22.29 -8.39
N VAL A 209 -29.89 -23.53 -8.20
CA VAL A 209 -29.27 -23.93 -6.93
C VAL A 209 -27.98 -23.18 -6.66
N PHE A 210 -27.18 -22.92 -7.69
CA PHE A 210 -25.99 -22.08 -7.58
C PHE A 210 -26.33 -20.60 -7.39
N THR A 211 -27.19 -20.06 -8.25
CA THR A 211 -27.50 -18.62 -8.24
C THR A 211 -28.24 -18.19 -6.97
N ASP A 212 -29.14 -19.01 -6.41
CA ASP A 212 -29.79 -18.73 -5.12
C ASP A 212 -28.76 -18.65 -3.98
N TYR A 213 -27.83 -19.60 -3.92
CA TYR A 213 -26.81 -19.63 -2.88
C TYR A 213 -25.81 -18.48 -3.03
N GLU A 214 -25.40 -18.17 -4.26
CA GLU A 214 -24.56 -17.00 -4.53
C GLU A 214 -25.25 -15.71 -4.06
N ASN A 215 -26.55 -15.53 -4.37
CA ASN A 215 -27.31 -14.36 -3.96
C ASN A 215 -27.44 -14.24 -2.44
N LYS A 216 -27.65 -15.37 -1.74
CA LYS A 216 -27.66 -15.40 -0.27
C LYS A 216 -26.34 -14.91 0.34
N LEU A 217 -25.21 -15.24 -0.26
CA LEU A 217 -23.90 -14.78 0.23
C LEU A 217 -23.66 -13.27 0.00
N LYS A 218 -24.42 -12.64 -0.91
CA LYS A 218 -24.30 -11.23 -1.34
C LYS A 218 -25.33 -10.28 -0.71
N GLU A 219 -26.13 -10.72 0.28
CA GLU A 219 -27.23 -9.92 0.87
C GLU A 219 -26.79 -8.52 1.37
N ASN A 220 -25.53 -8.34 1.76
CA ASN A 220 -24.96 -7.07 2.22
C ASN A 220 -23.96 -6.45 1.23
N ASN A 221 -24.26 -6.52 -0.07
CA ASN A 221 -23.36 -6.12 -1.17
C ASN A 221 -22.59 -4.81 -0.92
N ASP A 222 -23.28 -3.72 -0.62
CA ASP A 222 -22.64 -2.40 -0.48
C ASP A 222 -21.65 -2.35 0.70
N GLU A 223 -21.94 -3.05 1.80
CA GLU A 223 -21.03 -3.12 2.95
C GLU A 223 -19.81 -3.98 2.65
N MET A 224 -20.01 -5.10 1.94
CA MET A 224 -18.93 -5.98 1.51
C MET A 224 -17.98 -5.25 0.54
N VAL A 225 -18.50 -4.39 -0.33
CA VAL A 225 -17.68 -3.56 -1.23
C VAL A 225 -16.79 -2.60 -0.43
N LYS A 226 -17.32 -1.97 0.62
CA LYS A 226 -16.61 -0.99 1.45
C LYS A 226 -15.47 -1.59 2.28
N THR A 227 -15.63 -2.85 2.67
CA THR A 227 -14.81 -3.49 3.71
C THR A 227 -13.95 -4.64 3.20
N SER A 228 -14.19 -5.15 1.99
CA SER A 228 -13.45 -6.28 1.44
C SER A 228 -12.86 -5.99 0.05
N PRO A 229 -11.51 -5.88 -0.08
CA PRO A 229 -10.86 -5.85 -1.40
C PRO A 229 -11.13 -7.14 -2.20
N PHE A 230 -11.26 -8.28 -1.52
CA PHE A 230 -11.57 -9.55 -2.18
C PHE A 230 -13.00 -9.62 -2.72
N TYR A 231 -13.95 -8.88 -2.13
CA TYR A 231 -15.29 -8.78 -2.69
C TYR A 231 -15.31 -7.89 -3.93
N ARG A 232 -14.56 -6.78 -3.91
CA ARG A 232 -14.33 -5.96 -5.11
C ARG A 232 -13.71 -6.79 -6.23
N GLN A 233 -12.72 -7.64 -5.91
CA GLN A 233 -12.13 -8.56 -6.89
C GLN A 233 -13.16 -9.56 -7.44
N TYR A 234 -13.99 -10.16 -6.59
CA TYR A 234 -15.08 -11.04 -7.02
C TYR A 234 -16.01 -10.34 -8.02
N LEU A 235 -16.47 -9.12 -7.72
CA LEU A 235 -17.32 -8.33 -8.62
C LEU A 235 -16.61 -8.02 -9.95
N LEU A 236 -15.33 -7.63 -9.91
CA LEU A 236 -14.54 -7.37 -11.11
C LEU A 236 -14.37 -8.62 -11.98
N THR A 237 -14.12 -9.78 -11.36
CA THR A 237 -14.04 -11.06 -12.10
C THR A 237 -15.37 -11.36 -12.79
N LYS A 238 -16.51 -11.17 -12.10
CA LYS A 238 -17.85 -11.37 -12.69
C LYS A 238 -18.12 -10.40 -13.85
N MET A 239 -17.67 -9.15 -13.73
CA MET A 239 -17.84 -8.11 -14.76
C MET A 239 -16.84 -8.22 -15.92
N SER A 240 -15.72 -8.93 -15.74
CA SER A 240 -14.60 -8.94 -16.68
C SER A 240 -14.98 -9.33 -18.11
N PRO A 241 -15.79 -10.37 -18.38
CA PRO A 241 -16.14 -10.74 -19.76
C PRO A 241 -16.92 -9.63 -20.49
N ASP A 242 -17.87 -8.99 -19.80
CA ASP A 242 -18.67 -7.92 -20.37
C ASP A 242 -17.86 -6.63 -20.54
N PHE A 243 -16.98 -6.34 -19.58
CA PHE A 243 -16.06 -5.23 -19.67
C PHE A 243 -15.06 -5.40 -20.83
N GLN A 244 -14.47 -6.58 -21.03
CA GLN A 244 -13.57 -6.86 -22.14
C GLN A 244 -14.26 -6.60 -23.49
N LYS A 245 -15.46 -7.15 -23.68
CA LYS A 245 -16.26 -6.91 -24.90
C LYS A 245 -16.59 -5.43 -25.10
N PHE A 246 -16.94 -4.72 -24.03
CA PHE A 246 -17.20 -3.29 -24.07
C PHE A 246 -15.93 -2.49 -24.45
N ALA A 247 -14.81 -2.81 -23.80
CA ALA A 247 -13.53 -2.15 -23.98
C ALA A 247 -13.01 -2.32 -25.40
N GLU A 248 -13.02 -3.55 -25.94
CA GLU A 248 -12.62 -3.85 -27.32
C GLU A 248 -13.42 -3.03 -28.35
N ALA A 249 -14.74 -2.96 -28.17
CA ALA A 249 -15.61 -2.20 -29.06
C ALA A 249 -15.35 -0.68 -28.98
N LYS A 250 -15.05 -0.16 -27.79
CA LYS A 250 -14.89 1.29 -27.53
C LYS A 250 -13.49 1.83 -27.77
N SER A 251 -12.47 0.98 -27.68
CA SER A 251 -11.06 1.31 -27.88
C SER A 251 -10.58 1.13 -29.32
N LYS A 252 -11.37 0.48 -30.19
CA LYS A 252 -10.99 0.25 -31.60
C LYS A 252 -10.56 1.56 -32.29
N GLY A 253 -9.31 1.59 -32.73
CA GLY A 253 -8.71 2.75 -33.42
C GLY A 253 -8.29 3.91 -32.51
N LYS A 254 -8.33 3.75 -31.18
CA LYS A 254 -7.91 4.76 -30.20
C LYS A 254 -6.68 4.30 -29.45
N THR A 255 -5.68 5.16 -29.33
CA THR A 255 -4.43 4.90 -28.61
C THR A 255 -4.28 5.72 -27.33
N ASP A 256 -5.15 6.70 -27.11
CA ASP A 256 -5.11 7.66 -25.98
C ASP A 256 -6.37 7.54 -25.11
N ILE A 257 -6.81 6.32 -24.82
CA ILE A 257 -7.91 6.05 -23.89
C ILE A 257 -7.42 5.15 -22.76
N SER A 258 -7.59 5.61 -21.53
CA SER A 258 -7.16 4.86 -20.34
C SER A 258 -8.13 3.73 -19.97
N THR A 259 -7.64 2.78 -19.19
CA THR A 259 -8.47 1.70 -18.62
C THR A 259 -9.57 2.28 -17.74
N SER A 260 -9.25 3.29 -16.93
CA SER A 260 -10.21 3.98 -16.05
C SER A 260 -11.30 4.71 -16.83
N GLU A 261 -10.98 5.35 -17.96
CA GLU A 261 -11.98 5.96 -18.85
C GLU A 261 -12.97 4.91 -19.37
N LEU A 262 -12.44 3.81 -19.92
CA LEU A 262 -13.26 2.71 -20.43
C LEU A 262 -14.12 2.09 -19.34
N PHE A 263 -13.55 1.86 -18.15
CA PHE A 263 -14.25 1.23 -17.05
C PHE A 263 -15.33 2.15 -16.46
N ASN A 264 -15.07 3.45 -16.36
CA ASN A 264 -16.07 4.44 -15.97
C ASN A 264 -17.27 4.45 -16.94
N ASP A 265 -17.02 4.48 -18.25
CA ASP A 265 -18.07 4.42 -19.26
C ASP A 265 -18.85 3.09 -19.19
N PHE A 266 -18.16 1.98 -18.93
CA PHE A 266 -18.80 0.69 -18.70
C PHE A 266 -19.72 0.73 -17.47
N LEU A 267 -19.23 1.22 -16.32
CA LEU A 267 -20.03 1.33 -15.09
C LEU A 267 -21.25 2.25 -15.25
N LYS A 268 -21.17 3.30 -16.06
CA LYS A 268 -22.33 4.14 -16.42
C LYS A 268 -23.44 3.35 -17.12
N SER A 269 -23.09 2.31 -17.88
CA SER A 269 -24.07 1.42 -18.52
C SER A 269 -24.69 0.38 -17.56
N GLN A 270 -24.08 0.13 -16.40
CA GLN A 270 -24.55 -0.87 -15.42
C GLN A 270 -25.64 -0.29 -14.51
N LYS A 271 -26.91 -0.35 -14.94
CA LYS A 271 -28.04 0.27 -14.21
C LYS A 271 -28.34 -0.37 -12.85
N GLU A 272 -28.15 -1.68 -12.74
CA GLU A 272 -28.44 -2.46 -11.52
C GLU A 272 -27.34 -2.35 -10.45
N VAL A 273 -26.19 -1.75 -10.78
CA VAL A 273 -25.07 -1.58 -9.85
C VAL A 273 -25.26 -0.27 -9.08
N SER A 274 -25.25 -0.34 -7.75
CA SER A 274 -25.39 0.83 -6.87
C SER A 274 -24.27 1.86 -7.11
N GLN A 275 -24.55 3.15 -6.86
CA GLN A 275 -23.53 4.18 -7.00
C GLN A 275 -22.33 3.96 -6.07
N ILE A 276 -22.57 3.51 -4.84
CA ILE A 276 -21.50 3.13 -3.90
C ILE A 276 -20.61 2.05 -4.52
N THR A 277 -21.20 1.01 -5.10
CA THR A 277 -20.42 -0.06 -5.74
C THR A 277 -19.60 0.49 -6.92
N LYS A 278 -20.19 1.36 -7.75
CA LYS A 278 -19.48 2.00 -8.87
C LYS A 278 -18.29 2.82 -8.39
N ASP A 279 -18.47 3.64 -7.36
CA ASP A 279 -17.40 4.49 -6.84
C ASP A 279 -16.21 3.67 -6.33
N TYR A 280 -16.47 2.62 -5.55
CA TYR A 280 -15.43 1.73 -5.02
C TYR A 280 -14.72 0.93 -6.11
N LEU A 281 -15.46 0.37 -7.07
CA LEU A 281 -14.85 -0.39 -8.17
C LEU A 281 -14.03 0.54 -9.07
N LEU A 282 -14.56 1.72 -9.41
CA LEU A 282 -13.86 2.69 -10.24
C LEU A 282 -12.57 3.17 -9.58
N ALA A 283 -12.62 3.56 -8.31
CA ALA A 283 -11.44 3.99 -7.57
C ALA A 283 -10.39 2.86 -7.45
N PHE A 284 -10.83 1.62 -7.24
CA PHE A 284 -9.93 0.47 -7.16
C PHE A 284 -9.27 0.15 -8.50
N VAL A 285 -9.99 0.25 -9.62
CA VAL A 285 -9.41 0.08 -10.97
C VAL A 285 -8.43 1.22 -11.26
N MET A 286 -8.81 2.48 -11.02
CA MET A 286 -7.93 3.65 -11.18
C MET A 286 -6.59 3.49 -10.43
N ALA A 287 -6.66 3.01 -9.19
CA ALA A 287 -5.50 2.78 -8.34
C ALA A 287 -4.52 1.76 -8.93
N GLN A 288 -5.02 0.76 -9.65
CA GLN A 288 -4.20 -0.32 -10.20
C GLN A 288 -3.73 -0.07 -11.64
N SER A 289 -4.51 0.68 -12.44
CA SER A 289 -4.24 0.82 -13.86
C SER A 289 -3.57 2.13 -14.24
N ASP A 290 -4.09 3.28 -13.77
CA ASP A 290 -3.76 4.58 -14.36
C ASP A 290 -3.13 5.56 -13.37
N ILE A 291 -3.10 5.26 -12.06
CA ILE A 291 -2.41 6.07 -11.05
C ILE A 291 -1.05 5.43 -10.75
N HIS A 292 -0.06 5.71 -11.60
CA HIS A 292 1.32 5.26 -11.41
C HIS A 292 2.32 6.38 -11.79
N PRO A 293 3.60 6.30 -11.38
CA PRO A 293 4.55 7.41 -11.57
C PRO A 293 4.82 7.81 -13.04
N GLN A 294 4.57 6.89 -13.98
CA GLN A 294 4.82 7.07 -15.41
C GLN A 294 3.56 7.48 -16.20
N THR A 295 2.43 7.70 -15.52
CA THR A 295 1.19 8.12 -16.19
C THR A 295 1.41 9.46 -16.92
N PRO A 296 1.11 9.56 -18.22
CA PRO A 296 1.23 10.81 -18.95
C PRO A 296 0.39 11.93 -18.30
N ALA A 297 0.88 13.18 -18.37
CA ALA A 297 0.18 14.34 -17.79
C ALA A 297 -1.27 14.49 -18.32
N LYS A 298 -1.45 14.28 -19.63
CA LYS A 298 -2.78 14.32 -20.26
C LYS A 298 -3.73 13.25 -19.69
N THR A 299 -3.23 12.05 -19.43
CA THR A 299 -4.00 10.98 -18.79
C THR A 299 -4.30 11.34 -17.35
N THR A 300 -3.33 11.86 -16.60
CA THR A 300 -3.51 12.32 -15.21
C THR A 300 -4.64 13.35 -15.10
N ASP A 301 -4.68 14.34 -16.02
CA ASP A 301 -5.75 15.34 -16.06
C ASP A 301 -7.13 14.73 -16.35
N LYS A 302 -7.21 13.76 -17.27
CA LYS A 302 -8.46 13.01 -17.54
C LYS A 302 -8.91 12.22 -16.30
N ILE A 303 -8.01 11.49 -15.65
CA ILE A 303 -8.32 10.73 -14.42
C ILE A 303 -8.79 11.66 -13.32
N LYS A 304 -8.12 12.81 -13.13
CA LYS A 304 -8.53 13.82 -12.16
C LYS A 304 -9.96 14.31 -12.42
N LYS A 305 -10.30 14.58 -13.69
CA LYS A 305 -11.66 14.97 -14.07
C LYS A 305 -12.70 13.90 -13.73
N ILE A 306 -12.41 12.63 -14.03
CA ILE A 306 -13.32 11.51 -13.69
C ILE A 306 -13.50 11.39 -12.18
N ILE A 307 -12.42 11.51 -11.39
CA ILE A 307 -12.51 11.50 -9.92
C ILE A 307 -13.43 12.61 -9.42
N GLU A 308 -13.35 13.82 -9.98
CA GLU A 308 -14.20 14.94 -9.58
C GLU A 308 -15.67 14.73 -9.96
N GLU A 309 -15.90 14.32 -11.20
CA GLU A 309 -17.22 14.29 -11.81
C GLU A 309 -18.01 13.03 -11.48
N ASP A 310 -17.37 11.85 -11.46
CA ASP A 310 -18.07 10.57 -11.49
C ASP A 310 -18.03 9.80 -10.16
N ILE A 311 -16.98 9.98 -9.34
CA ILE A 311 -16.98 9.42 -7.97
C ILE A 311 -17.87 10.29 -7.09
N LYS A 312 -18.89 9.71 -6.45
CA LYS A 312 -19.87 10.48 -5.65
C LYS A 312 -19.60 10.40 -4.15
N ASP A 313 -19.08 9.29 -3.67
CA ASP A 313 -18.65 9.13 -2.28
C ASP A 313 -17.48 10.09 -1.96
N ALA A 314 -17.70 10.95 -0.97
CA ALA A 314 -16.74 11.99 -0.61
C ALA A 314 -15.45 11.42 0.02
N GLY A 315 -15.54 10.31 0.76
CA GLY A 315 -14.40 9.66 1.39
C GLY A 315 -13.50 9.02 0.33
N ILE A 316 -14.08 8.22 -0.57
CA ILE A 316 -13.36 7.61 -1.70
C ILE A 316 -12.72 8.68 -2.57
N LYS A 317 -13.47 9.75 -2.88
CA LYS A 317 -12.96 10.88 -3.67
C LYS A 317 -11.74 11.52 -3.01
N ALA A 318 -11.77 11.72 -1.69
CA ALA A 318 -10.63 12.27 -0.96
C ALA A 318 -9.42 11.32 -0.99
N ASP A 319 -9.65 10.02 -0.73
CA ASP A 319 -8.59 9.01 -0.70
C ASP A 319 -7.89 8.87 -2.06
N ILE A 320 -8.67 8.72 -3.14
CA ILE A 320 -8.11 8.55 -4.48
C ILE A 320 -7.39 9.81 -4.98
N LYS A 321 -7.87 11.02 -4.63
CA LYS A 321 -7.14 12.28 -4.91
C LYS A 321 -5.83 12.35 -4.15
N LYS A 322 -5.84 11.97 -2.86
CA LYS A 322 -4.64 11.97 -2.03
C LYS A 322 -3.60 11.01 -2.59
N MET A 323 -4.02 9.82 -3.03
CA MET A 323 -3.14 8.86 -3.69
C MET A 323 -2.64 9.39 -5.04
N GLN A 324 -3.52 9.92 -5.89
CA GLN A 324 -3.12 10.53 -7.18
C GLN A 324 -2.07 11.62 -6.97
N PHE A 325 -2.30 12.55 -6.05
CA PHE A 325 -1.32 13.59 -5.71
C PHE A 325 -0.01 12.99 -5.19
N THR A 326 -0.09 11.98 -4.32
CA THR A 326 1.10 11.33 -3.78
C THR A 326 1.94 10.67 -4.87
N ILE A 327 1.31 10.04 -5.86
CA ILE A 327 1.99 9.29 -6.92
C ILE A 327 2.48 10.21 -8.04
N ASN A 328 1.62 11.08 -8.55
CA ASN A 328 1.94 11.93 -9.71
C ASN A 328 2.59 13.27 -9.32
N GLY A 329 2.38 13.74 -8.09
CA GLY A 329 2.91 14.99 -7.57
C GLY A 329 2.10 16.22 -7.97
N PHE A 330 2.74 17.39 -7.86
CA PHE A 330 2.17 18.67 -8.24
C PHE A 330 2.00 18.81 -9.75
N LYS A 331 1.13 19.72 -10.16
CA LYS A 331 1.13 20.19 -11.53
C LYS A 331 2.33 21.12 -11.73
N ILE A 332 3.01 20.98 -12.87
CA ILE A 332 4.09 21.89 -13.24
C ILE A 332 3.54 23.33 -13.31
N GLY A 333 4.23 24.26 -12.65
CA GLY A 333 3.83 25.66 -12.52
C GLY A 333 3.09 26.02 -11.23
N ASP A 334 2.67 25.03 -10.43
CA ASP A 334 2.13 25.27 -9.08
C ASP A 334 3.18 25.94 -8.18
N ASP A 335 2.74 26.75 -7.23
CA ASP A 335 3.67 27.33 -6.25
C ASP A 335 4.20 26.24 -5.31
N ALA A 336 5.51 26.24 -5.07
CA ALA A 336 6.14 25.33 -4.12
C ALA A 336 5.66 25.67 -2.70
N PRO A 337 5.02 24.72 -1.96
CA PRO A 337 4.51 25.02 -0.63
C PRO A 337 5.63 25.31 0.38
N GLU A 338 5.49 26.39 1.17
CA GLU A 338 6.35 26.59 2.34
C GLU A 338 6.07 25.50 3.40
N ALA A 339 7.10 25.16 4.16
CA ALA A 339 7.00 24.20 5.26
C ALA A 339 8.00 24.51 6.37
N SER A 340 7.72 24.02 7.58
CA SER A 340 8.62 24.17 8.72
C SER A 340 9.88 23.31 8.55
N LEU A 341 11.03 23.96 8.45
CA LEU A 341 12.35 23.35 8.31
C LEU A 341 13.34 24.02 9.24
N VAL A 342 14.27 23.23 9.80
CA VAL A 342 15.32 23.74 10.68
C VAL A 342 16.70 23.29 10.21
N LYS A 343 17.72 24.14 10.39
CA LYS A 343 19.11 23.80 10.12
C LYS A 343 19.73 23.05 11.32
N ALA A 344 20.95 22.55 11.13
CA ALA A 344 21.72 21.88 12.19
C ALA A 344 21.92 22.76 13.44
N ASP A 345 22.17 24.06 13.24
CA ASP A 345 22.29 25.05 14.33
C ASP A 345 20.95 25.38 15.03
N GLY A 346 19.84 24.82 14.56
CA GLY A 346 18.49 25.06 15.09
C GLY A 346 17.78 26.29 14.51
N SER A 347 18.43 27.08 13.65
CA SER A 347 17.77 28.20 12.98
C SER A 347 16.72 27.71 11.98
N ALA A 348 15.64 28.48 11.82
CA ALA A 348 14.61 28.19 10.83
C ALA A 348 15.13 28.41 9.41
N TYR A 349 14.59 27.65 8.45
CA TYR A 349 14.86 27.80 7.02
C TYR A 349 13.56 27.96 6.24
N LYS A 350 13.53 28.90 5.29
CA LYS A 350 12.38 29.10 4.40
C LYS A 350 12.74 28.66 3.00
N LEU A 351 11.84 27.96 2.32
CA LEU A 351 12.10 27.51 0.95
C LEU A 351 12.18 28.71 0.00
N SER A 352 11.39 29.77 0.27
CA SER A 352 11.40 31.04 -0.44
C SER A 352 12.77 31.74 -0.47
N ASP A 353 13.69 31.42 0.45
CA ASP A 353 15.03 32.01 0.47
C ASP A 353 15.86 31.60 -0.77
N ASN A 354 15.40 30.59 -1.53
CA ASN A 354 16.03 30.19 -2.80
C ASN A 354 15.54 31.01 -4.01
N LYS A 355 14.49 31.82 -3.90
CA LYS A 355 13.95 32.59 -5.05
C LYS A 355 15.04 33.46 -5.68
N GLY A 356 14.96 33.59 -7.00
CA GLY A 356 16.00 34.18 -7.85
C GLY A 356 16.94 33.15 -8.47
N LYS A 357 16.98 31.92 -7.95
CA LYS A 357 17.77 30.81 -8.51
C LYS A 357 16.94 29.51 -8.44
N PRO A 358 16.96 28.65 -9.47
CA PRO A 358 16.28 27.35 -9.38
C PRO A 358 16.91 26.51 -8.26
N TYR A 359 16.15 25.58 -7.70
CA TYR A 359 16.64 24.71 -6.65
C TYR A 359 16.07 23.30 -6.73
N VAL A 360 16.83 22.32 -6.23
CA VAL A 360 16.40 20.93 -6.09
C VAL A 360 16.15 20.64 -4.62
N LEU A 361 14.94 20.17 -4.31
CA LEU A 361 14.63 19.52 -3.05
C LEU A 361 15.05 18.05 -3.16
N VAL A 362 15.93 17.62 -2.26
CA VAL A 362 16.40 16.24 -2.14
C VAL A 362 15.93 15.70 -0.80
N PHE A 363 14.81 14.98 -0.80
CA PHE A 363 14.30 14.33 0.40
C PHE A 363 15.00 13.00 0.62
N TYR A 364 15.49 12.77 1.83
CA TYR A 364 16.22 11.55 2.16
C TYR A 364 16.10 11.19 3.63
N ALA A 365 16.34 9.93 3.95
CA ALA A 365 16.48 9.46 5.32
C ALA A 365 17.53 8.35 5.37
N SER A 366 18.24 8.25 6.49
CA SER A 366 19.37 7.30 6.69
C SER A 366 18.96 5.83 6.59
N TRP A 367 17.71 5.53 6.94
CA TRP A 367 17.14 4.18 6.97
C TRP A 367 16.68 3.68 5.60
N ASN A 368 16.62 4.55 4.58
CA ASN A 368 16.30 4.12 3.22
C ASN A 368 17.58 3.64 2.52
N PRO A 369 17.71 2.36 2.13
CA PRO A 369 18.98 1.81 1.62
C PRO A 369 19.47 2.48 0.34
N TYR A 370 18.54 2.97 -0.50
CA TYR A 370 18.88 3.56 -1.79
C TYR A 370 19.58 4.93 -1.64
N ILE A 371 19.49 5.60 -0.49
CA ILE A 371 20.26 6.83 -0.26
C ILE A 371 21.77 6.58 -0.34
N SER A 372 22.25 5.51 0.31
CA SER A 372 23.66 5.15 0.36
C SER A 372 24.10 4.38 -0.88
N GLU A 373 23.25 3.50 -1.40
CA GLU A 373 23.60 2.60 -2.51
C GLU A 373 23.53 3.29 -3.88
N GLY A 374 22.52 4.15 -4.08
CA GLY A 374 22.22 4.73 -5.40
C GLY A 374 22.42 6.23 -5.49
N THR A 375 22.11 6.99 -4.44
CA THR A 375 22.07 8.47 -4.55
C THR A 375 23.38 9.15 -4.16
N VAL A 376 23.88 8.92 -2.95
CA VAL A 376 25.11 9.57 -2.45
C VAL A 376 26.32 9.36 -3.37
N PRO A 377 26.54 8.17 -3.97
CA PRO A 377 27.69 7.94 -4.86
C PRO A 377 27.76 8.91 -6.05
N VAL A 378 26.61 9.30 -6.62
CA VAL A 378 26.53 10.18 -7.79
C VAL A 378 26.18 11.63 -7.42
N LEU A 379 25.63 11.86 -6.22
CA LEU A 379 25.11 13.17 -5.80
C LEU A 379 26.18 14.26 -5.85
N LYS A 380 27.41 13.96 -5.43
CA LYS A 380 28.51 14.94 -5.42
C LYS A 380 28.84 15.45 -6.83
N GLU A 381 28.81 14.57 -7.83
CA GLU A 381 29.08 14.94 -9.23
C GLU A 381 27.96 15.83 -9.78
N VAL A 382 26.71 15.41 -9.61
CA VAL A 382 25.53 16.19 -10.03
C VAL A 382 25.53 17.57 -9.38
N VAL A 383 25.76 17.65 -8.07
CA VAL A 383 25.83 18.92 -7.35
C VAL A 383 26.97 19.78 -7.89
N ASN A 384 28.17 19.22 -8.09
CA ASN A 384 29.31 19.97 -8.61
C ASN A 384 29.07 20.56 -9.99
N PHE A 385 28.34 19.84 -10.84
CA PHE A 385 27.99 20.30 -12.18
C PHE A 385 27.01 21.48 -12.14
N TYR A 386 25.92 21.37 -11.37
CA TYR A 386 24.83 22.35 -11.42
C TYR A 386 24.90 23.49 -10.39
N LYS A 387 25.70 23.37 -9.31
CA LYS A 387 25.69 24.33 -8.16
C LYS A 387 25.96 25.79 -8.52
N SER A 388 26.64 26.08 -9.62
CA SER A 388 26.89 27.45 -10.09
C SER A 388 25.61 28.15 -10.57
N LYS A 389 24.61 27.38 -11.02
CA LYS A 389 23.35 27.87 -11.61
C LYS A 389 22.10 27.47 -10.83
N MET A 390 22.17 26.47 -9.95
CA MET A 390 21.06 26.12 -9.05
C MET A 390 21.50 25.91 -7.59
N ASN A 391 20.54 25.91 -6.66
CA ASN A 391 20.74 25.54 -5.27
C ASN A 391 20.30 24.09 -5.01
N PHE A 392 20.88 23.48 -3.98
CA PHE A 392 20.48 22.16 -3.50
C PHE A 392 20.04 22.28 -2.04
N VAL A 393 18.88 21.71 -1.72
CA VAL A 393 18.32 21.65 -0.38
C VAL A 393 18.13 20.19 -0.01
N PHE A 394 18.98 19.70 0.90
CA PHE A 394 18.93 18.33 1.41
C PHE A 394 17.97 18.28 2.60
N VAL A 395 16.77 17.76 2.36
CA VAL A 395 15.70 17.65 3.36
C VAL A 395 15.75 16.28 4.01
N ASN A 396 16.27 16.23 5.24
CA ASN A 396 16.36 15.00 6.01
C ASN A 396 15.02 14.67 6.70
N LEU A 397 14.63 13.40 6.63
CA LEU A 397 13.40 12.84 7.17
C LEU A 397 13.68 11.72 8.20
N ASP A 398 14.85 11.74 8.85
CA ASP A 398 15.09 10.88 10.02
C ASP A 398 14.13 11.25 11.16
N ASP A 399 13.92 10.37 12.13
CA ASP A 399 12.90 10.58 13.16
C ASP A 399 13.28 11.68 14.16
N THR A 400 14.58 11.92 14.33
CA THR A 400 15.13 12.82 15.35
C THR A 400 16.19 13.77 14.81
N LYS A 401 16.32 14.94 15.44
CA LYS A 401 17.37 15.92 15.13
C LYS A 401 18.79 15.36 15.31
N ASP A 402 18.98 14.46 16.27
CA ASP A 402 20.26 13.81 16.52
C ASP A 402 20.66 12.87 15.38
N GLN A 403 19.71 12.08 14.87
CA GLN A 403 19.92 11.28 13.66
C GLN A 403 20.24 12.19 12.48
N PHE A 404 19.45 13.23 12.23
CA PHE A 404 19.72 14.22 11.17
C PHE A 404 21.17 14.74 11.23
N THR A 405 21.62 15.20 12.40
CA THR A 405 22.97 15.77 12.56
C THR A 405 24.05 14.75 12.22
N LYS A 406 23.89 13.49 12.64
CA LYS A 406 24.81 12.39 12.30
C LYS A 406 24.76 12.08 10.81
N THR A 407 23.57 11.92 10.26
CA THR A 407 23.33 11.55 8.86
C THR A 407 23.85 12.62 7.90
N SER A 408 23.55 13.90 8.11
CA SER A 408 24.03 14.98 7.24
C SER A 408 25.56 15.09 7.26
N ASN A 409 26.17 14.93 8.43
CA ASN A 409 27.63 14.96 8.58
C ASN A 409 28.32 13.74 7.95
N ALA A 410 27.65 12.58 7.92
CA ALA A 410 28.18 11.38 7.31
C ALA A 410 28.00 11.37 5.78
N MET A 411 26.80 11.75 5.30
CA MET A 411 26.40 11.54 3.89
C MET A 411 26.57 12.77 3.01
N MET A 412 26.40 13.98 3.57
CA MET A 412 26.38 15.23 2.78
C MET A 412 27.67 16.06 2.94
N LYS A 413 28.66 15.54 3.68
CA LYS A 413 29.93 16.23 3.90
C LYS A 413 30.68 16.45 2.59
N GLY A 414 31.06 17.70 2.35
CA GLY A 414 31.77 18.09 1.12
C GLY A 414 30.88 18.17 -0.13
N ILE A 415 29.56 18.05 0.03
CA ILE A 415 28.56 18.28 -1.02
C ILE A 415 27.94 19.67 -0.76
N GLN A 416 28.04 20.56 -1.74
CA GLN A 416 27.54 21.93 -1.59
C GLN A 416 26.01 21.95 -1.63
N GLY A 417 25.39 22.42 -0.55
CA GLY A 417 23.95 22.60 -0.45
C GLY A 417 23.55 22.96 0.97
N THR A 418 22.26 23.25 1.16
CA THR A 418 21.69 23.54 2.48
C THR A 418 21.14 22.26 3.07
N ASN A 419 21.67 21.82 4.21
CA ASN A 419 21.14 20.70 4.97
C ASN A 419 20.07 21.18 5.93
N VAL A 420 18.87 20.61 5.85
CA VAL A 420 17.72 20.96 6.68
C VAL A 420 17.03 19.70 7.20
N TYR A 421 16.43 19.83 8.36
CA TYR A 421 15.67 18.80 9.03
C TYR A 421 14.19 19.13 9.00
N ALA A 422 13.40 18.13 8.60
CA ALA A 422 11.96 18.15 8.70
C ALA A 422 11.54 17.50 10.02
N ASP A 423 11.15 18.33 10.99
CA ASP A 423 10.81 17.88 12.34
C ASP A 423 9.66 16.85 12.32
N GLY A 424 9.87 15.72 12.98
CA GLY A 424 8.98 14.55 12.94
C GLY A 424 9.14 13.64 11.72
N GLY A 425 10.19 13.81 10.92
CA GLY A 425 10.54 12.92 9.81
C GLY A 425 9.43 12.81 8.77
N LEU A 426 9.00 11.58 8.44
CA LEU A 426 7.88 11.35 7.51
C LEU A 426 6.52 11.90 8.00
N SER A 427 6.38 12.22 9.29
CA SER A 427 5.17 12.86 9.83
C SER A 427 5.18 14.39 9.75
N SER A 428 6.29 14.96 9.28
CA SER A 428 6.50 16.40 9.17
C SER A 428 5.51 17.10 8.23
N ASP A 429 5.36 18.41 8.41
CA ASP A 429 4.54 19.27 7.55
C ASP A 429 4.97 19.21 6.08
N ILE A 430 6.29 19.22 5.82
CA ILE A 430 6.80 19.16 4.44
C ILE A 430 6.52 17.80 3.79
N ALA A 431 6.68 16.69 4.52
CA ALA A 431 6.39 15.36 3.98
C ALA A 431 4.92 15.24 3.56
N LYS A 432 4.00 15.77 4.38
CA LYS A 432 2.57 15.82 4.06
C LYS A 432 2.27 16.70 2.85
N LYS A 433 2.79 17.95 2.83
CA LYS A 433 2.55 18.92 1.75
C LYS A 433 3.08 18.46 0.40
N TYR A 434 4.23 17.78 0.38
CA TYR A 434 4.87 17.29 -0.84
C TYR A 434 4.49 15.84 -1.19
N GLY A 435 3.64 15.19 -0.39
CA GLY A 435 3.25 13.80 -0.60
C GLY A 435 4.44 12.85 -0.60
N VAL A 436 5.35 13.00 0.37
CA VAL A 436 6.55 12.18 0.53
C VAL A 436 6.28 11.08 1.56
N TYR A 437 6.37 9.83 1.09
CA TYR A 437 6.27 8.61 1.89
C TYR A 437 7.58 7.83 1.77
N GLY A 438 7.77 6.83 2.64
CA GLY A 438 9.01 6.03 2.64
C GLY A 438 9.32 5.38 1.30
N PHE A 439 8.31 4.89 0.58
CA PHE A 439 8.47 4.30 -0.75
C PHE A 439 8.86 5.30 -1.85
N LYS A 440 8.83 6.61 -1.57
CA LYS A 440 9.29 7.67 -2.49
C LYS A 440 10.69 8.16 -2.16
N LEU A 441 11.35 7.64 -1.13
CA LEU A 441 12.69 8.07 -0.76
C LEU A 441 13.77 7.28 -1.52
N PRO A 442 14.87 7.93 -1.90
CA PRO A 442 15.06 9.38 -1.93
C PRO A 442 14.18 10.04 -2.98
N ASN A 443 13.77 11.29 -2.73
CA ASN A 443 12.86 12.02 -3.63
C ASN A 443 13.50 13.30 -4.15
N PHE A 444 13.37 13.55 -5.45
CA PHE A 444 13.89 14.75 -6.11
C PHE A 444 12.75 15.55 -6.74
N ILE A 445 12.67 16.84 -6.38
CA ILE A 445 11.72 17.79 -6.94
C ILE A 445 12.46 19.07 -7.30
N VAL A 446 12.31 19.53 -8.53
CA VAL A 446 12.93 20.75 -9.04
C VAL A 446 11.94 21.90 -8.94
N VAL A 447 12.40 23.04 -8.46
CA VAL A 447 11.66 24.29 -8.37
C VAL A 447 12.39 25.37 -9.15
N ASP A 448 11.64 26.15 -9.93
CA ASP A 448 12.18 27.23 -10.75
C ASP A 448 12.60 28.46 -9.91
N LYS A 449 13.23 29.43 -10.57
CA LYS A 449 13.69 30.68 -9.94
C LYS A 449 12.58 31.54 -9.33
N ASN A 450 11.33 31.35 -9.71
CA ASN A 450 10.17 32.09 -9.19
C ASN A 450 9.54 31.38 -7.97
N GLY A 451 10.01 30.17 -7.65
CA GLY A 451 9.42 29.33 -6.60
C GLY A 451 8.27 28.47 -7.10
N LYS A 452 8.21 28.16 -8.40
CA LYS A 452 7.19 27.29 -8.99
C LYS A 452 7.73 25.91 -9.27
N ILE A 453 6.92 24.87 -9.05
CA ILE A 453 7.29 23.48 -9.32
C ILE A 453 7.62 23.32 -10.80
N ALA A 454 8.84 22.85 -11.09
CA ALA A 454 9.37 22.70 -12.44
C ALA A 454 9.40 21.24 -12.91
N SER A 455 9.11 20.29 -12.02
CA SER A 455 9.20 18.86 -12.31
C SER A 455 8.12 18.06 -11.60
N ARG A 456 7.82 16.85 -12.11
CA ARG A 456 7.21 15.80 -11.29
C ARG A 456 8.20 15.34 -10.19
N SER A 457 7.74 14.40 -9.37
CA SER A 457 8.58 13.71 -8.39
C SER A 457 9.42 12.61 -9.05
N PHE A 458 10.71 12.52 -8.68
CA PHE A 458 11.64 11.48 -9.13
C PHE A 458 12.23 10.72 -7.95
N VAL A 459 12.54 9.44 -8.13
CA VAL A 459 13.19 8.59 -7.11
C VAL A 459 14.60 8.14 -7.50
N ASN A 460 15.05 8.51 -8.71
CA ASN A 460 16.36 8.21 -9.23
C ASN A 460 16.98 9.50 -9.78
N LEU A 461 18.17 9.86 -9.28
CA LEU A 461 18.87 11.07 -9.70
C LEU A 461 19.40 10.97 -11.14
N GLY A 462 19.57 9.76 -11.68
CA GLY A 462 20.00 9.50 -13.05
C GLY A 462 18.87 9.39 -14.09
N ASP A 463 17.63 9.70 -13.72
CA ASP A 463 16.49 9.72 -14.66
C ASP A 463 16.74 10.79 -15.76
N GLN A 464 16.62 10.39 -17.02
CA GLN A 464 16.90 11.27 -18.17
C GLN A 464 15.97 12.48 -18.26
N GLU A 465 14.71 12.32 -17.84
CA GLU A 465 13.77 13.42 -17.79
C GLU A 465 14.17 14.42 -16.69
N LEU A 466 14.63 13.93 -15.53
CA LEU A 466 15.16 14.80 -14.47
C LEU A 466 16.36 15.59 -14.97
N ILE A 467 17.34 14.94 -15.61
CA ILE A 467 18.53 15.60 -16.17
C ILE A 467 18.13 16.69 -17.18
N THR A 468 17.19 16.37 -18.08
CA THR A 468 16.65 17.33 -19.06
C THR A 468 16.04 18.56 -18.36
N ILE A 469 15.33 18.35 -17.26
CA ILE A 469 14.75 19.44 -16.47
C ILE A 469 15.84 20.26 -15.78
N LEU A 470 16.85 19.62 -15.19
CA LEU A 470 17.98 20.33 -14.57
C LEU A 470 18.70 21.21 -15.60
N ASP A 471 19.04 20.66 -16.76
CA ASP A 471 19.65 21.37 -17.89
C ASP A 471 18.81 22.56 -18.34
N LYS A 472 17.50 22.37 -18.48
CA LYS A 472 16.55 23.43 -18.84
C LYS A 472 16.53 24.55 -17.80
N GLN A 473 16.56 24.23 -16.50
CA GLN A 473 16.52 25.23 -15.44
C GLN A 473 17.84 25.99 -15.29
N THR A 474 18.98 25.37 -15.61
CA THR A 474 20.30 25.99 -15.44
C THR A 474 20.91 26.56 -16.72
N GLY A 475 20.42 26.16 -17.88
CA GLY A 475 21.06 26.43 -19.19
C GLY A 475 22.39 25.70 -19.36
N LEU A 476 22.62 24.62 -18.58
CA LEU A 476 23.78 23.74 -18.72
C LEU A 476 23.37 22.53 -19.57
N SER A 477 24.34 21.73 -20.00
CA SER A 477 24.08 20.48 -20.72
C SER A 477 24.95 19.38 -20.14
N ALA A 478 24.32 18.45 -19.41
CA ALA A 478 25.03 17.32 -18.85
C ALA A 478 25.60 16.42 -19.95
N PRO A 479 26.77 15.80 -19.74
CA PRO A 479 27.31 14.82 -20.68
C PRO A 479 26.34 13.65 -20.83
N GLN A 480 25.99 13.31 -22.08
CA GLN A 480 25.20 12.11 -22.35
C GLN A 480 26.06 10.88 -22.09
N VAL A 481 25.68 10.07 -21.11
CA VAL A 481 26.25 8.73 -20.95
C VAL A 481 25.66 7.88 -22.07
N ALA A 482 26.47 7.50 -23.06
CA ALA A 482 26.05 6.48 -24.02
C ALA A 482 25.57 5.26 -23.22
N PRO A 483 24.39 4.67 -23.52
CA PRO A 483 23.94 3.51 -22.78
C PRO A 483 25.04 2.46 -22.88
N GLN A 484 25.72 2.18 -21.76
CA GLN A 484 26.56 1.00 -21.67
C GLN A 484 25.66 -0.15 -22.08
N GLN A 485 26.06 -0.90 -23.11
CA GLN A 485 25.47 -2.19 -23.39
C GLN A 485 25.42 -2.91 -22.04
N GLN A 486 24.20 -3.07 -21.49
CA GLN A 486 24.00 -4.03 -20.44
C GLN A 486 24.55 -5.32 -21.02
N MET A 487 25.71 -5.77 -20.52
CA MET A 487 26.09 -7.15 -20.73
C MET A 487 24.96 -7.93 -20.10
N MET A 488 24.04 -8.41 -20.94
CA MET A 488 23.08 -9.41 -20.53
C MET A 488 23.91 -10.49 -19.85
N PRO A 489 23.57 -10.94 -18.63
CA PRO A 489 24.14 -12.17 -18.11
C PRO A 489 23.97 -13.18 -19.24
N GLN A 490 25.07 -13.75 -19.74
CA GLN A 490 24.99 -14.87 -20.68
C GLN A 490 23.98 -15.83 -20.06
N MET A 491 22.84 -16.01 -20.72
CA MET A 491 21.91 -17.06 -20.33
C MET A 491 22.75 -18.34 -20.40
N MET A 492 23.01 -18.93 -19.24
CA MET A 492 23.64 -20.24 -19.19
C MET A 492 22.79 -21.16 -20.06
N ASP A 493 23.46 -21.75 -21.05
CA ASP A 493 22.90 -22.77 -21.90
C ASP A 493 22.25 -23.86 -21.02
N PRO A 494 20.94 -24.11 -21.14
CA PRO A 494 20.24 -25.12 -20.34
C PRO A 494 20.77 -26.55 -20.56
N SER A 495 21.64 -26.78 -21.56
CA SER A 495 22.25 -28.08 -21.83
C SER A 495 23.50 -28.39 -20.98
N ALA A 496 23.98 -27.45 -20.15
CA ALA A 496 25.18 -27.65 -19.32
C ALA A 496 24.90 -28.21 -17.90
N GLN A 497 23.69 -28.68 -17.62
CA GLN A 497 23.43 -29.43 -16.37
C GLN A 497 23.90 -30.88 -16.53
N GLN A 498 25.09 -31.17 -15.99
CA GLN A 498 25.49 -32.54 -15.69
C GLN A 498 24.44 -33.17 -14.74
N PRO A 499 24.01 -34.41 -14.98
CA PRO A 499 23.08 -35.07 -14.07
C PRO A 499 23.73 -35.25 -12.69
N ALA A 500 22.98 -34.92 -11.64
CA ALA A 500 23.36 -35.16 -10.26
C ALA A 500 23.70 -36.66 -10.05
N PRO A 501 24.73 -37.00 -9.26
CA PRO A 501 25.03 -38.40 -8.97
C PRO A 501 23.83 -39.06 -8.29
N GLN A 502 23.40 -40.20 -8.85
CA GLN A 502 22.42 -41.07 -8.22
C GLN A 502 22.87 -41.39 -6.79
N ALA A 503 21.98 -41.18 -5.82
CA ALA A 503 22.17 -41.63 -4.46
C ALA A 503 22.40 -43.16 -4.48
N GLN A 504 23.64 -43.57 -4.23
CA GLN A 504 23.98 -44.97 -4.02
C GLN A 504 23.24 -45.46 -2.76
N GLU A 505 22.47 -46.53 -2.92
CA GLU A 505 21.84 -47.27 -1.84
C GLU A 505 22.87 -47.63 -0.78
N ALA A 506 22.54 -47.37 0.48
CA ALA A 506 23.35 -47.79 1.62
C ALA A 506 23.41 -49.33 1.64
N PRO A 507 24.61 -49.94 1.73
CA PRO A 507 24.72 -51.39 1.84
C PRO A 507 24.15 -51.86 3.18
N GLN A 508 23.23 -52.83 3.12
CA GLN A 508 22.79 -53.60 4.29
C GLN A 508 24.00 -54.27 4.94
N GLN A 509 24.18 -54.05 6.25
CA GLN A 509 25.14 -54.80 7.05
C GLN A 509 24.72 -56.28 7.12
N PRO A 510 25.61 -57.24 6.80
CA PRO A 510 25.36 -58.64 7.10
C PRO A 510 25.55 -58.90 8.60
N ALA A 511 24.56 -59.55 9.21
CA ALA A 511 24.67 -60.13 10.53
C ALA A 511 25.75 -61.24 10.54
N GLN A 512 26.69 -61.16 11.48
CA GLN A 512 27.63 -62.25 11.74
C GLN A 512 27.04 -63.22 12.75
N THR A 513 26.57 -64.37 12.26
CA THR A 513 26.67 -65.76 12.80
C THR A 513 25.73 -66.63 11.94
N LYS A 514 26.14 -67.75 11.33
CA LYS A 514 27.41 -68.49 11.26
C LYS A 514 27.65 -68.95 9.83
#